data_AF-A0AA44MQW2-F1
#
_entry.id   AF-A0AA44MQW2-F1
#
_cell.length_a   1.000
_cell.length_b   1.000
_cell.length_c   1.000
_cell.angle_alpha   90.00
_cell.angle_beta   90.00
_cell.angle_gamma   90.00
#
_symmetry.space_group_name_H-M   'P 1'
#
loop_
_entity.id
_entity.type
_entity.pdbx_description
1 polymer ?
#
loop_
_entity_poly.entity_id
_entity_poly.type
_entity_poly.pdbx_seq_one_letter_code
_entity_poly.pdbx_strand_id
1 'polypeptide(L)' 'DPSVHIETQKTERALPKVLALNEVERLLDTPKLTSPFGYRDKAMLELLYATGIRVSEMIELKTADVHLSM' A
#
# COMPACT_ATOMS: atom_id res chain seq x y z
N ASP A 1 -10.59 23.86 38.07
CA ASP A 1 -11.59 23.56 37.04
C ASP A 1 -11.89 22.06 37.11
N PRO A 2 -13.12 21.65 37.45
CA PRO A 2 -13.48 20.23 37.60
C PRO A 2 -13.50 19.45 36.28
N SER A 3 -13.32 20.11 35.13
CA SER A 3 -13.28 19.46 33.82
C SER A 3 -11.93 18.83 33.45
N VAL A 4 -10.87 19.12 34.21
CA VAL A 4 -9.48 18.69 33.90
C VAL A 4 -9.29 17.16 34.01
N HIS A 5 -10.25 16.45 34.62
CA HIS A 5 -10.23 15.00 34.78
C HIS A 5 -11.31 14.29 33.95
N ILE A 6 -12.01 15.01 33.08
CA ILE A 6 -12.97 14.40 32.15
C ILE A 6 -12.19 13.90 30.95
N GLU A 7 -11.98 12.58 30.87
CA GLU A 7 -11.44 11.95 29.66
C GLU A 7 -12.39 12.21 28.48
N THR A 8 -11.85 12.76 27.40
CA THR A 8 -12.59 12.92 26.14
C THR A 8 -12.95 11.54 25.60
N GLN A 9 -14.21 11.34 25.23
CA GLN A 9 -14.65 10.11 24.56
C GLN A 9 -13.72 9.83 23.37
N LYS A 10 -13.07 8.67 23.38
CA LYS A 10 -12.28 8.19 22.25
C LYS A 10 -13.21 8.08 21.05
N THR A 11 -13.00 8.90 20.04
CA THR A 11 -13.69 8.78 18.75
C THR A 11 -13.50 7.35 18.24
N GLU A 12 -14.60 6.65 18.01
CA GLU A 12 -14.57 5.33 17.39
C GLU A 12 -13.86 5.45 16.04
N ARG A 13 -12.73 4.77 15.91
CA ARG A 13 -12.02 4.68 14.63
C ARG A 13 -12.68 3.56 13.84
N ALA A 14 -13.29 3.90 12.71
CA ALA A 14 -13.76 2.91 11.77
C ALA A 14 -12.59 1.99 11.40
N LEU A 15 -12.83 0.67 11.45
CA LEU A 15 -11.84 -0.29 10.98
C LEU A 15 -11.54 -0.02 9.49
N PRO A 16 -10.28 -0.17 9.05
CA PRO A 16 -9.95 -0.08 7.64
C PRO A 16 -10.83 -1.02 6.83
N LYS A 17 -11.37 -0.54 5.71
CA LYS A 17 -12.06 -1.42 4.77
C LYS A 17 -11.02 -2.31 4.11
N VAL A 18 -11.22 -3.62 4.20
CA VAL A 18 -10.42 -4.61 3.48
C VAL A 18 -11.01 -4.80 2.08
N LEU A 19 -10.13 -4.97 1.09
CA LEU A 19 -10.55 -5.29 -0.28
C LEU A 19 -10.88 -6.77 -0.37
N ALA A 20 -11.96 -7.09 -1.07
CA ALA A 20 -12.25 -8.45 -1.50
C ALA A 20 -11.25 -8.88 -2.60
N LEU A 21 -11.07 -10.20 -2.78
CA LEU A 21 -10.10 -10.74 -3.73
C LEU A 21 -10.28 -10.20 -5.15
N ASN A 22 -11.52 -10.13 -5.63
CA ASN A 22 -11.86 -9.59 -6.95
C ASN A 22 -11.55 -8.09 -7.09
N GLU A 23 -11.62 -7.32 -6.00
CA GLU A 23 -11.23 -5.91 -6.00
C GLU A 23 -9.72 -5.76 -6.10
N VAL A 24 -8.97 -6.65 -5.45
CA VAL A 24 -7.50 -6.73 -5.56
C VAL A 24 -7.08 -7.11 -6.97
N GLU A 25 -7.68 -8.14 -7.56
CA GLU A 25 -7.40 -8.55 -8.95
C GLU A 25 -7.61 -7.39 -9.94
N ARG A 26 -8.75 -6.69 -9.82
CA ARG A 26 -9.04 -5.51 -10.64
C ARG A 26 -8.04 -4.37 -10.43
N LEU A 27 -7.58 -4.17 -9.20
CA LEU A 27 -6.56 -3.17 -8.88
C LEU A 27 -5.23 -3.53 -9.55
N LEU A 28 -4.79 -4.78 -9.42
CA LEU A 28 -3.55 -5.26 -10.02
C LEU A 28 -3.58 -5.18 -11.56
N ASP A 29 -4.73 -5.36 -12.19
CA ASP A 29 -4.89 -5.30 -13.66
C ASP A 29 -5.08 -3.88 -14.24
N THR A 30 -5.15 -2.86 -13.39
CA THR A 30 -5.37 -1.47 -13.83
C THR A 30 -4.25 -0.88 -14.70
N PRO A 31 -2.93 -1.13 -14.45
CA PRO A 31 -1.85 -0.53 -15.23
C PRO A 31 -1.76 -1.05 -16.67
N LYS A 32 -1.62 -0.12 -17.63
CA LYS A 32 -1.43 -0.46 -19.06
C LYS A 32 0.06 -0.64 -19.38
N LEU A 33 0.45 -1.81 -19.89
CA LEU A 33 1.84 -2.15 -20.23
C LEU A 33 2.30 -1.59 -21.58
N THR A 34 2.03 -0.31 -21.83
CA THR A 34 2.33 0.36 -23.12
C THR A 34 3.34 1.49 -22.99
N SER A 35 3.78 1.82 -21.77
CA SER A 35 4.76 2.88 -21.51
C SER A 35 5.66 2.52 -20.33
N PRO A 36 6.86 3.12 -20.21
CA PRO A 36 7.73 2.90 -19.06
C PRO A 36 7.04 3.17 -17.71
N PHE A 37 6.15 4.16 -17.66
CA PHE A 37 5.35 4.46 -16.47
C PHE A 37 4.37 3.32 -16.17
N GLY A 38 3.71 2.76 -17.19
CA GLY A 38 2.81 1.64 -17.01
C GLY A 38 3.49 0.38 -16.47
N TYR A 39 4.70 0.07 -16.96
CA TYR A 39 5.51 -1.03 -16.41
C TYR A 39 5.92 -0.78 -14.96
N ARG A 40 6.35 0.46 -14.65
CA ARG A 40 6.70 0.86 -13.28
C ARG A 40 5.51 0.69 -12.34
N ASP A 41 4.34 1.21 -12.73
CA ASP A 41 3.14 1.19 -11.88
C ASP A 41 2.66 -0.25 -11.64
N LYS A 42 2.74 -1.14 -12.65
CA LYS A 42 2.48 -2.58 -12.47
C LYS A 42 3.47 -3.20 -11.49
N ALA A 43 4.77 -2.97 -11.66
CA ALA A 43 5.79 -3.51 -10.77
C ALA A 43 5.60 -3.04 -9.31
N MET A 44 5.24 -1.76 -9.11
CA MET A 44 4.97 -1.20 -7.78
C MET A 44 3.76 -1.88 -7.12
N LEU A 45 2.66 -2.06 -7.85
CA LEU A 45 1.46 -2.71 -7.31
C LEU A 45 1.70 -4.19 -6.98
N GLU A 46 2.37 -4.93 -7.85
CA GLU A 46 2.71 -6.33 -7.61
C GLU A 46 3.65 -6.49 -6.41
N LEU A 47 4.67 -5.62 -6.29
CA LEU A 47 5.60 -5.65 -5.16
C LEU A 47 4.90 -5.34 -3.83
N LEU A 48 4.07 -4.29 -3.80
CA LEU A 48 3.24 -3.94 -2.64
C LEU A 48 2.38 -5.14 -2.21
N TYR A 49 1.72 -5.78 -3.17
CA TYR A 49 0.84 -6.91 -2.89
C TYR A 49 1.59 -8.16 -2.42
N ALA A 50 2.70 -8.52 -3.08
CA ALA A 50 3.45 -9.74 -2.79
C ALA A 50 4.24 -9.66 -1.48
N THR A 51 4.77 -8.48 -1.13
CA THR A 51 5.69 -8.32 0.02
C THR A 51 5.07 -7.63 1.22
N GLY A 52 3.98 -6.87 1.02
CA GLY A 52 3.41 -6.03 2.08
C GLY A 52 4.30 -4.84 2.48
N ILE A 53 5.28 -4.47 1.65
CA ILE A 53 6.16 -3.30 1.87
C ILE A 53 5.33 -2.01 1.97
N ARG A 54 5.79 -1.04 2.75
CA ARG A 54 5.14 0.27 2.87
C ARG A 54 5.50 1.16 1.68
N VAL A 55 4.61 2.08 1.33
CA VAL A 55 4.85 3.04 0.24
C VAL A 55 6.15 3.82 0.43
N SER A 56 6.46 4.24 1.65
CA SER A 56 7.70 4.96 1.98
C SER A 56 8.95 4.14 1.70
N GLU A 57 8.90 2.83 1.97
CA GLU A 57 10.03 1.92 1.75
C GLU A 57 10.18 1.64 0.24
N MET A 58 9.07 1.46 -0.47
CA MET A 58 9.08 1.23 -1.91
C MET A 58 9.65 2.40 -2.71
N ILE A 59 9.33 3.65 -2.36
CA ILE A 59 9.84 4.83 -3.10
C ILE A 59 11.33 5.07 -2.87
N GLU A 60 11.90 4.51 -1.80
CA GLU A 60 13.34 4.59 -1.50
C GLU A 60 14.13 3.40 -2.07
N LEU A 61 13.45 2.36 -2.55
CA LEU A 61 14.06 1.13 -3.06
C LEU A 61 14.94 1.40 -4.28
N LYS A 62 16.16 0.88 -4.26
CA LYS A 62 17.11 0.95 -5.36
C LYS A 62 17.25 -0.40 -6.05
N THR A 63 17.73 -0.39 -7.28
CA THR A 63 17.99 -1.63 -8.03
C THR A 63 19.01 -2.54 -7.33
N ALA A 64 19.95 -1.97 -6.57
CA ALA A 64 20.93 -2.72 -5.78
C ALA A 64 20.32 -3.48 -4.59
N ASP A 65 19.12 -3.09 -4.14
CA ASP A 65 18.43 -3.77 -3.04
C ASP A 65 17.68 -5.03 -3.53
N VAL A 66 17.55 -5.21 -4.85
CA VAL A 66 16.77 -6.28 -5.46
C VAL A 66 17.70 -7.36 -6.03
N HIS A 67 17.59 -8.57 -5.48
CA HIS A 67 18.28 -9.76 -5.99
C HIS A 67 17.30 -10.59 -6.82
N LEU A 68 17.43 -10.52 -8.16
CA LEU A 68 16.51 -11.19 -9.10
C LEU A 68 17.01 -12.55 -9.59
N SER A 69 18.29 -12.84 -9.43
CA SER A 69 18.88 -14.16 -9.70
C SER A 69 19.02 -14.94 -8.39
N MET A 70 18.66 -16.22 -8.43
CA MET A 70 18.98 -17.18 -7.38
C MET A 70 20.44 -17.65 -7.51
#